data_AF-A0A1C9V0Q7-F1
#
_entry.id   AF-A0A1C9V0Q7-F1
#
_cell.length_a   1.000
_cell.length_b   1.000
_cell.length_c   1.000
_cell.angle_alpha   90.00
_cell.angle_beta   90.00
_cell.angle_gamma   90.00
#
_symmetry.space_group_name_H-M   'P 1'
#
loop_
_entity.id
_entity.type
_entity.pdbx_description
1 polymer ?
#
loop_
_entity_poly.entity_id
_entity_poly.type
_entity_poly.pdbx_seq_one_letter_code
_entity_poly.pdbx_strand_id
1 'polypeptide(L)'
;AVEQGGLGAVTYALEGSVFMAGGAVQWLRDALGIIDSSAQVGPLAAMASDNGGVYFVPALTGLGTPYWDPYARGLLIGLTRGTRPEHLARATEEASASKPALSSTPCARVREPR
;
A
#
# COMPACT_ATOMS: atom_id res chain seq x y z
N ALA A 1 -35.37 19.66 -25.26
CA ALA A 1 -35.16 18.21 -25.44
C ALA A 1 -33.76 18.02 -25.99
N VAL A 2 -32.87 17.38 -25.24
CA VAL A 2 -31.52 17.04 -25.74
C VAL A 2 -31.67 15.76 -26.57
N GLU A 3 -31.28 15.85 -27.83
CA GLU A 3 -31.33 14.78 -28.82
C GLU A 3 -30.33 13.67 -28.43
N GLN A 4 -30.84 12.47 -28.14
CA GLN A 4 -30.05 11.26 -28.00
C GLN A 4 -30.02 10.54 -29.35
N GLY A 5 -28.85 10.47 -29.99
CA GLY A 5 -28.70 9.71 -31.23
C GLY A 5 -27.42 9.98 -32.00
N GLY A 6 -26.28 9.48 -31.52
CA GLY A 6 -25.03 9.44 -32.29
C GLY A 6 -24.01 8.58 -31.58
N LEU A 7 -23.38 7.63 -32.28
CA LEU A 7 -22.35 6.73 -31.74
C LEU A 7 -21.39 7.51 -30.83
N GLY A 8 -21.46 7.27 -29.52
CA GLY A 8 -20.75 8.04 -28.51
C GLY A 8 -19.25 8.08 -28.79
N ALA A 9 -18.66 9.27 -28.77
CA ALA A 9 -17.24 9.46 -29.04
C ALA A 9 -16.40 8.56 -28.11
N VAL A 10 -15.53 7.74 -28.69
CA VAL A 10 -14.63 6.84 -27.93
C VAL A 10 -13.73 7.69 -27.03
N THR A 11 -13.83 7.48 -25.73
CA THR A 11 -13.00 8.15 -24.72
C THR A 11 -12.01 7.13 -24.16
N TYR A 12 -10.72 7.48 -24.18
CA TYR A 12 -9.65 6.64 -23.65
C TYR A 12 -9.30 7.06 -22.22
N ALA A 13 -8.92 6.09 -21.39
CA ALA A 13 -8.40 6.29 -20.04
C ALA A 13 -7.03 5.65 -19.89
N LEU A 14 -6.18 6.23 -19.04
CA LEU A 14 -4.92 5.64 -18.62
C LEU A 14 -5.10 5.12 -17.20
N GLU A 15 -4.93 3.81 -17.02
CA GLU A 15 -5.13 3.12 -15.75
C GLU A 15 -3.81 2.59 -15.21
N GLY A 16 -3.59 2.75 -13.91
CA GLY A 16 -2.55 2.07 -13.16
C GLY A 16 -3.20 1.20 -12.08
N SER A 17 -2.74 -0.03 -11.93
CA SER A 17 -3.28 -0.97 -10.95
C SER A 17 -2.31 -1.14 -9.79
N VAL A 18 -2.80 -0.87 -8.58
CA VAL A 18 -2.09 -1.13 -7.33
C VAL A 18 -2.68 -2.38 -6.71
N PHE A 19 -1.86 -3.43 -6.61
CA PHE A 19 -2.29 -4.66 -5.95
C PHE A 19 -2.26 -4.48 -4.43
N MET A 20 -3.11 -5.24 -3.73
CA MET A 20 -3.13 -5.32 -2.27
C MET A 20 -3.40 -4.03 -1.48
N ALA A 21 -3.91 -2.96 -2.09
CA ALA A 21 -4.21 -1.69 -1.39
C ALA A 21 -5.12 -1.86 -0.16
N GLY A 22 -6.25 -2.57 -0.31
CA GLY A 22 -7.12 -2.97 0.81
C GLY A 22 -6.77 -4.36 1.39
N GLY A 23 -6.11 -5.20 0.59
CA GLY A 23 -5.69 -6.54 0.99
C GLY A 23 -4.64 -6.53 2.11
N ALA A 24 -3.82 -5.47 2.20
CA ALA A 24 -2.85 -5.28 3.26
C ALA A 24 -3.51 -5.19 4.66
N VAL A 25 -4.61 -4.43 4.77
CA VAL A 25 -5.37 -4.31 6.01
C VAL A 25 -6.06 -5.64 6.37
N GLN A 26 -6.59 -6.34 5.37
CA GLN A 26 -7.17 -7.67 5.60
C GLN A 26 -6.11 -8.68 6.03
N TRP A 27 -4.91 -8.62 5.46
CA TRP A 27 -3.79 -9.47 5.87
C TRP A 27 -3.35 -9.22 7.33
N LEU A 28 -3.32 -7.96 7.78
CA LEU A 28 -3.08 -7.64 9.19
C LEU A 28 -4.11 -8.26 10.14
N ARG A 29 -5.38 -8.30 9.72
CA ARG A 29 -6.48 -8.89 10.48
C ARG A 29 -6.39 -10.41 10.49
N ASP A 30 -6.42 -11.02 9.31
CA ASP A 30 -6.68 -12.45 9.15
C ASP A 30 -5.42 -13.30 9.35
N ALA A 31 -4.25 -12.81 8.92
CA ALA A 31 -3.00 -13.58 8.99
C ALA A 31 -2.13 -13.18 10.18
N LEU A 32 -2.01 -11.88 10.45
CA LEU A 32 -1.16 -11.37 11.53
C LEU A 32 -1.89 -11.25 12.88
N GLY A 33 -3.23 -11.20 12.88
CA GLY A 33 -4.04 -11.13 14.11
C GLY A 33 -3.81 -9.87 14.93
N ILE A 34 -3.40 -8.76 14.29
CA ILE A 34 -3.10 -7.50 15.00
C ILE A 34 -4.38 -6.71 15.29
N ILE A 35 -5.37 -6.83 14.41
CA ILE A 35 -6.68 -6.18 14.52
C ILE A 35 -7.76 -7.24 14.39
N ASP A 36 -8.89 -7.06 15.07
CA ASP A 36 -10.05 -7.94 14.94
C ASP A 36 -10.95 -7.52 13.78
N SER A 37 -10.95 -6.23 13.44
CA SER A 37 -11.73 -5.67 12.34
C SER A 37 -10.94 -4.63 11.56
N SER A 38 -11.21 -4.50 10.27
CA SER A 38 -10.54 -3.51 9.40
C SER A 38 -10.78 -2.07 9.86
N ALA A 39 -11.88 -1.79 10.56
CA ALA A 39 -12.20 -0.47 11.08
C ALA A 39 -11.26 -0.02 12.22
N GLN A 40 -10.56 -0.96 12.86
CA GLN A 40 -9.62 -0.63 13.94
C GLN A 40 -8.27 -0.11 13.43
N VAL A 41 -7.94 -0.29 12.15
CA VAL A 41 -6.62 0.08 11.62
C VAL A 41 -6.31 1.57 11.79
N GLY A 42 -7.27 2.45 11.49
CA GLY A 42 -7.11 3.90 11.62
C GLY A 42 -6.95 4.39 13.05
N PRO A 43 -7.87 4.03 13.97
CA PRO A 43 -7.71 4.35 15.38
C PRO A 43 -6.38 3.84 15.96
N LEU A 44 -5.96 2.61 15.60
CA LEU A 44 -4.72 2.01 16.08
C LEU A 44 -3.48 2.71 15.50
N ALA A 45 -3.51 3.09 14.21
CA ALA A 45 -2.45 3.86 13.54
C ALA A 45 -2.33 5.30 14.09
N ALA A 46 -3.44 5.87 14.56
CA ALA A 46 -3.48 7.20 15.16
C ALA A 46 -2.92 7.24 16.59
N MET A 47 -2.81 6.09 17.27
CA MET A 47 -2.16 6.02 18.58
C MET A 47 -0.64 6.22 18.50
N ALA A 48 -0.03 5.88 17.35
CA ALA A 48 1.37 6.14 17.10
C ALA A 48 1.58 7.56 16.54
N SER A 49 2.54 8.29 17.09
CA SER A 49 2.94 9.61 16.57
C SER A 49 3.63 9.51 15.21
N ASP A 50 4.34 8.42 14.95
CA ASP A 50 5.05 8.11 13.71
C ASP A 50 5.02 6.59 13.40
N ASN A 51 5.68 6.16 12.33
CA ASN A 51 5.81 4.74 11.99
C ASN A 51 6.94 4.02 12.76
N GLY A 52 7.66 4.70 13.66
CA GLY A 52 8.77 4.14 14.44
C GLY A 52 9.96 3.68 13.61
N GLY A 53 10.11 4.19 12.37
CA GLY A 53 11.10 3.74 11.39
C GLY A 53 10.71 2.45 10.67
N VAL A 54 9.49 1.94 10.91
CA VAL A 54 8.97 0.74 10.26
C VAL A 54 8.36 1.09 8.92
N TYR A 55 8.76 0.36 7.88
CA TYR A 55 8.18 0.47 6.55
C TYR A 55 7.61 -0.87 6.12
N PHE A 56 6.42 -0.81 5.53
CA PHE A 56 5.76 -1.97 4.94
C PHE A 56 5.59 -1.77 3.44
N VAL A 57 6.07 -2.74 2.65
CA VAL A 57 5.80 -2.85 1.22
C VAL A 57 4.80 -3.99 1.02
N PRO A 58 3.53 -3.71 0.70
CA PRO A 58 2.45 -4.71 0.64
C PRO A 58 2.46 -5.52 -0.68
N ALA A 59 3.64 -5.89 -1.18
CA ALA A 59 3.81 -6.66 -2.41
C ALA A 59 3.53 -8.17 -2.22
N LEU A 60 2.52 -8.54 -1.41
CA LEU A 60 2.25 -9.94 -1.04
C LEU A 60 1.96 -10.84 -2.25
N THR A 61 1.45 -10.26 -3.34
CA THR A 61 1.17 -10.93 -4.62
C THR A 61 1.96 -10.32 -5.78
N GLY A 62 3.12 -9.71 -5.49
CA GLY A 62 3.89 -8.93 -6.46
C GLY A 62 3.58 -7.43 -6.43
N LEU A 63 4.35 -6.68 -7.19
CA LEU A 63 4.17 -5.24 -7.38
C LEU A 63 3.47 -4.99 -8.72
N GLY A 64 2.35 -4.27 -8.65
CA GLY A 64 1.66 -3.75 -9.84
C GLY A 64 2.38 -2.53 -10.42
N THR A 65 1.60 -1.57 -10.89
CA THR A 65 2.13 -0.32 -11.45
C THR A 65 2.92 0.46 -10.39
N PRO A 66 4.06 1.11 -10.73
CA PRO A 66 4.72 1.15 -12.05
C PRO A 66 5.80 0.06 -12.26
N TYR A 67 6.09 -0.79 -11.26
CA TYR A 67 7.24 -1.69 -11.27
C TYR A 67 7.02 -2.99 -12.03
N TRP A 68 5.79 -3.49 -12.03
CA TRP A 68 5.40 -4.74 -12.70
C TRP A 68 6.35 -5.90 -12.38
N ASP A 69 6.65 -6.09 -11.10
CA ASP A 69 7.52 -7.16 -10.62
C ASP A 69 6.68 -8.27 -9.97
N PRO A 70 6.42 -9.39 -10.67
CA PRO A 70 5.65 -10.51 -10.12
C PRO A 70 6.43 -11.32 -9.07
N TYR A 71 7.74 -11.12 -8.97
CA TYR A 71 8.60 -11.81 -8.00
C TYR A 71 8.79 -11.00 -6.70
N ALA A 72 8.39 -9.72 -6.70
CA ALA A 72 8.35 -8.93 -5.48
C ALA A 72 7.45 -9.60 -4.42
N ARG A 73 7.85 -9.50 -3.16
CA ARG A 73 7.13 -10.07 -2.02
C ARG A 73 6.98 -9.02 -0.93
N GLY A 74 6.01 -9.25 -0.04
CA GLY A 74 5.79 -8.39 1.11
C GLY A 74 7.05 -8.22 1.94
N LEU A 75 7.42 -6.98 2.24
CA LEU A 75 8.60 -6.64 3.03
C LEU A 75 8.19 -5.74 4.19
N LEU A 76 8.53 -6.15 5.41
CA LEU A 76 8.43 -5.32 6.60
C LEU A 76 9.82 -5.11 7.17
N ILE A 77 10.29 -3.86 7.22
CA ILE A 77 11.67 -3.51 7.57
C ILE A 77 11.70 -2.37 8.59
N GLY A 78 12.80 -2.25 9.34
CA GLY A 78 12.97 -1.20 10.36
C GLY A 78 12.42 -1.57 11.73
N LEU A 79 12.13 -2.85 11.96
CA LEU A 79 11.70 -3.35 13.27
C LEU A 79 12.78 -3.12 14.34
N THR A 80 12.37 -2.57 15.47
CA THR A 80 13.18 -2.46 16.68
C THR A 80 12.45 -3.11 17.84
N ARG A 81 13.12 -3.28 18.99
CA ARG A 81 12.48 -3.80 20.21
C ARG A 81 11.32 -2.91 20.70
N GLY A 82 11.32 -1.63 20.32
CA GLY A 82 10.25 -0.69 20.65
C GLY A 82 9.07 -0.74 19.68
N THR A 83 9.13 -1.52 18.61
CA THR A 83 8.02 -1.63 17.66
C THR A 83 6.79 -2.25 18.34
N ARG A 84 5.63 -1.64 18.09
CA ARG A 84 4.34 -1.98 18.67
C ARG A 84 3.31 -2.17 17.55
N PRO A 85 2.17 -2.82 17.82
CA PRO A 85 1.10 -2.99 16.84
C PRO A 85 0.64 -1.69 16.16
N GLU A 86 0.65 -0.59 16.91
CA GLU A 86 0.31 0.77 16.44
C GLU A 86 1.20 1.22 15.27
N HIS A 87 2.51 0.96 15.37
CA HIS A 87 3.49 1.27 14.32
C HIS A 87 3.27 0.42 13.06
N LEU A 88 2.83 -0.84 13.22
CA LEU A 88 2.54 -1.74 12.09
C LEU A 88 1.26 -1.32 11.36
N ALA A 89 0.23 -0.93 12.11
CA ALA A 89 -0.99 -0.34 11.55
C ALA A 89 -0.66 0.96 10.79
N ARG A 90 0.14 1.83 11.40
CA ARG A 90 0.57 3.10 10.78
C ARG A 90 1.40 2.88 9.51
N ALA A 91 2.38 1.97 9.53
CA ALA A 91 3.17 1.64 8.35
C ALA A 91 2.31 1.06 7.21
N THR A 92 1.23 0.35 7.55
CA THR A 92 0.30 -0.21 6.56
C THR A 92 -0.59 0.86 5.94
N GLU A 93 -1.10 1.80 6.74
CA GLU A 93 -1.83 2.95 6.20
C GLU A 93 -0.94 3.83 5.31
N GLU A 94 0.29 4.09 5.74
CA GLU A 94 1.26 4.86 4.96
C GLU A 94 1.62 4.16 3.64
N ALA A 95 1.69 2.83 3.63
CA ALA A 95 1.91 2.05 2.41
C ALA A 95 0.74 2.18 1.43
N SER A 96 -0.51 2.07 1.91
CA SER A 96 -1.71 2.22 1.09
C SER A 96 -1.95 3.67 0.64
N ALA A 97 -1.55 4.65 1.46
CA ALA A 97 -1.61 6.07 1.14
C ALA A 97 -0.40 6.56 0.31
N SER A 98 0.60 5.71 0.09
CA SER A 98 1.80 6.10 -0.65
C SER A 98 1.42 6.59 -2.05
N LYS A 99 1.64 7.88 -2.31
CA LYS A 99 1.53 8.44 -3.66
C LYS A 99 2.46 7.65 -4.58
N PRO A 100 2.13 7.42 -5.86
CA PRO A 100 2.99 6.71 -6.82
C PRO A 100 4.32 7.42 -7.17
N ALA A 101 4.77 8.38 -6.36
CA ALA A 101 6.11 8.93 -6.40
C ALA A 101 7.02 8.11 -5.47
N LEU A 102 7.46 6.95 -5.96
CA LEU A 102 8.38 6.04 -5.28
C LEU A 102 9.81 6.62 -5.12
N SER A 103 10.05 7.92 -5.27
CA SER A 103 11.44 8.45 -5.24
C SER A 103 12.03 8.58 -3.83
N SER A 104 11.20 8.57 -2.78
CA SER A 104 11.64 8.75 -1.40
C SER A 104 11.75 7.45 -0.60
N THR A 105 11.23 6.32 -1.07
CA THR A 105 11.32 5.04 -0.34
C THR A 105 12.69 4.39 -0.56
N PRO A 106 13.42 3.98 0.48
CA PRO A 106 14.73 3.34 0.35
C PRO A 106 14.71 2.10 -0.57
N CYS A 107 13.58 1.40 -0.64
CA CYS A 107 13.39 0.21 -1.44
C CYS A 107 13.44 0.46 -2.96
N ALA A 108 13.11 1.68 -3.41
CA ALA A 108 13.19 2.07 -4.82
C ALA A 108 14.65 2.20 -5.31
N ARG A 109 15.57 2.53 -4.40
CA ARG A 109 16.99 2.79 -4.71
C ARG A 109 17.83 1.53 -4.84
N VAL A 110 17.31 0.37 -4.43
CA VAL A 110 18.04 -0.92 -4.47
C VAL A 110 18.13 -1.48 -5.90
N ARG A 111 17.39 -0.95 -6.87
CA ARG A 111 17.26 -1.52 -8.22
C ARG A 111 17.62 -0.57 -9.37
N GLU A 112 18.36 0.51 -9.12
CA GLU A 112 18.99 1.27 -10.21
C GLU A 112 20.30 0.57 -10.61
N PRO A 113 20.38 -0.08 -11.79
CA PRO A 113 21.67 -0.50 -12.33
C PRO A 113 22.48 0.76 -12.68
N ARG A 114 23.78 0.74 -12.38
CA ARG A 114 24.73 1.72 -12.91
C ARG A 114 24.78 1.70 -14.43
#